data_AF-A0ABD0RJ65-F1
#
_entry.id   AF-A0ABD0RJ65-F1
#
_cell.length_a   1.000
_cell.length_b   1.000
_cell.length_c   1.000
_cell.angle_alpha   90.00
_cell.angle_beta   90.00
_cell.angle_gamma   90.00
#
_symmetry.space_group_name_H-M   'P 1'
#
loop_
_entity.id
_entity.type
_entity.pdbx_description
1 polymer ?
#
loop_
_entity_poly.entity_id
_entity_poly.type
_entity_poly.pdbx_seq_one_letter_code
_entity_poly.pdbx_strand_id
1 'polypeptide(L)' 'HNEGNVEEEEYSPTGEATAESYPNWLRFHIGINRYELYSRHNPVIGGLLKDLVSQKITSV' A
#
# COMPACT_ATOMS: atom_id res chain seq x y z
N HIS A 1 34.37 -3.11 17.05
CA HIS A 1 33.28 -4.11 17.07
C HIS A 1 32.35 -3.73 18.22
N ASN A 2 31.27 -3.02 17.93
CA ASN A 2 30.00 -3.20 18.61
C ASN A 2 28.94 -2.53 17.72
N GLU A 3 28.14 -3.39 17.12
CA GLU A 3 27.15 -3.10 16.10
C GLU A 3 25.93 -2.46 16.79
N GLY A 4 25.62 -1.23 16.39
CA GLY A 4 24.35 -0.60 16.72
C GLY A 4 23.24 -1.28 15.93
N ASN A 5 22.77 -2.42 16.44
CA ASN A 5 21.49 -3.03 16.07
C ASN A 5 20.38 -2.08 16.54
N VAL A 6 20.18 -0.99 15.81
CA VAL A 6 18.92 -0.25 15.88
C VAL A 6 18.01 -1.06 15.00
N GLU A 7 17.29 -1.95 15.67
CA GLU A 7 16.08 -2.59 15.22
C GLU A 7 15.33 -1.58 14.34
N GLU A 8 15.32 -1.84 13.03
CA GLU A 8 14.34 -1.25 12.13
C GLU A 8 13.00 -1.78 12.65
N GLU A 9 12.48 -1.15 13.70
CA GLU A 9 11.07 -1.17 14.03
C GLU A 9 10.39 -0.82 12.70
N GLU A 10 9.87 -1.87 12.07
CA GLU A 10 9.10 -1.81 10.85
C GLU A 10 7.94 -0.85 11.13
N TYR A 11 8.19 0.44 10.86
CA TYR A 11 7.24 1.51 11.01
C TYR A 11 6.16 1.24 9.96
N SER A 12 5.20 0.37 10.30
CA SER A 12 4.01 0.18 9.51
C SER A 12 3.20 1.46 9.67
N PRO A 13 3.07 2.31 8.63
CA PRO A 13 2.36 3.59 8.72
C PRO A 13 0.87 3.43 9.03
N THR A 14 0.41 2.19 9.20
CA THR A 14 -0.95 1.73 8.99
C THR A 14 -1.54 1.05 10.23
N GLY A 15 -0.76 0.84 11.30
CA GLY A 15 -1.21 0.22 12.56
C GLY A 15 -1.55 -1.28 12.42
N GLU A 16 -2.11 -1.88 13.48
CA GLU A 16 -2.48 -3.32 13.61
C GLU A 16 -3.53 -3.84 12.62
N ALA A 17 -3.96 -3.07 11.62
CA ALA A 17 -4.89 -3.59 10.62
C ALA A 17 -4.16 -4.55 9.67
N THR A 18 -4.75 -5.71 9.42
CA THR A 18 -4.19 -6.65 8.44
C THR A 18 -4.15 -5.97 7.08
N ALA A 19 -3.05 -6.12 6.34
CA ALA A 19 -2.85 -5.46 5.04
C ALA A 19 -3.96 -5.73 4.01
N GLU A 20 -4.75 -6.77 4.23
CA GLU A 20 -5.90 -7.19 3.42
C GLU A 20 -7.17 -6.37 3.69
N SER A 21 -7.26 -5.69 4.83
CA SER A 21 -8.42 -4.88 5.23
C SER A 21 -8.45 -3.48 4.62
N TYR A 22 -7.32 -3.01 4.08
CA TYR A 22 -7.22 -1.68 3.51
C TYR A 22 -7.93 -1.55 2.16
N PRO A 23 -8.48 -0.36 1.86
CA PRO A 23 -9.05 -0.08 0.54
C PRO A 23 -7.96 -0.14 -0.56
N ASN A 24 -8.37 -0.42 -1.81
CA ASN A 24 -7.43 -0.64 -2.91
C ASN A 24 -6.49 0.54 -3.14
N TRP A 25 -6.96 1.79 -2.97
CA TRP A 25 -6.10 2.97 -3.10
C TRP A 25 -4.98 2.97 -2.06
N LEU A 26 -5.26 2.62 -0.80
CA LEU A 26 -4.25 2.64 0.25
C LEU A 26 -3.25 1.50 0.05
N ARG A 27 -3.74 0.30 -0.27
CA ARG A 27 -2.91 -0.87 -0.60
C ARG A 27 -1.98 -0.61 -1.79
N PHE A 28 -2.44 0.16 -2.76
CA PHE A 28 -1.59 0.60 -3.87
C PHE A 28 -0.47 1.51 -3.37
N HIS A 29 -0.77 2.56 -2.60
CA HIS A 29 0.24 3.52 -2.14
C HIS A 29 1.30 2.90 -1.23
N ILE A 30 0.91 2.03 -0.29
CA ILE A 30 1.87 1.35 0.59
C ILE A 30 2.69 0.28 -0.15
N GLY A 31 2.20 -0.22 -1.29
CA GLY A 31 2.90 -1.20 -2.12
C GLY A 31 3.94 -0.59 -3.07
N ILE A 32 4.02 0.74 -3.17
CA ILE A 32 5.00 1.43 -4.01
C ILE A 32 6.38 1.24 -3.39
N ASN A 33 7.35 0.82 -4.20
CA ASN A 33 8.73 0.66 -3.77
C ASN A 33 9.70 1.38 -4.70
N ARG A 34 10.99 1.39 -4.34
CA ARG A 34 12.05 2.11 -5.09
C ARG A 34 12.32 1.58 -6.50
N TYR A 35 11.77 0.43 -6.88
CA TYR A 35 12.05 -0.24 -8.15
C TYR A 35 10.85 -0.28 -9.08
N GLU A 36 9.64 -0.39 -8.54
CA GLU A 36 8.41 -0.46 -9.30
C GLU A 36 7.25 0.25 -8.60
N LEU A 37 6.35 0.80 -9.41
CA LEU A 37 5.12 1.42 -8.93
C LEU A 37 4.09 0.38 -8.50
N TYR A 38 4.06 -0.78 -9.18
CA TYR A 38 3.24 -1.93 -8.83
C TYR A 38 3.80 -3.19 -9.52
N SER A 39 3.71 -4.35 -8.85
CA SER A 39 4.08 -5.63 -9.43
C SER A 39 3.14 -6.03 -10.58
N ARG A 40 3.67 -6.69 -11.63
CA ARG A 40 2.89 -7.19 -12.78
C ARG A 40 1.73 -8.10 -12.37
N HIS A 41 1.86 -8.82 -11.26
CA HIS A 41 0.86 -9.75 -10.75
C HIS A 41 0.12 -9.19 -9.53
N ASN A 42 0.14 -7.87 -9.31
CA ASN A 42 -0.52 -7.27 -8.16
C ASN A 42 -2.05 -7.30 -8.32
N PRO A 43 -2.80 -8.09 -7.52
CA PRO A 43 -4.25 -8.20 -7.63
C PRO A 43 -4.99 -6.91 -7.25
N VAL A 44 -4.35 -6.00 -6.51
CA VAL A 44 -4.93 -4.72 -6.07
C VAL A 44 -5.25 -3.81 -7.25
N ILE A 45 -4.47 -3.87 -8.33
CA ILE A 45 -4.64 -2.99 -9.49
C ILE A 45 -6.00 -3.19 -10.16
N GLY A 46 -6.45 -4.44 -10.29
CA GLY A 46 -7.77 -4.72 -10.86
C GLY A 46 -8.91 -4.13 -10.02
N GLY A 47 -8.81 -4.24 -8.69
CA GLY A 47 -9.75 -3.62 -7.76
C GLY A 47 -9.71 -2.11 -7.82
N LEU A 48 -8.52 -1.52 -7.80
CA LEU A 48 -8.33 -0.07 -7.87
C LEU A 48 -8.93 0.53 -9.14
N LEU A 49 -8.68 -0.07 -10.30
CA LEU A 49 -9.23 0.42 -11.58
C LEU A 49 -10.76 0.37 -11.59
N LYS A 50 -11.37 -0.67 -11.01
CA LYS A 50 -12.82 -0.75 -10.88
C LYS A 50 -13.37 0.32 -9.93
N ASP A 51 -12.68 0.58 -8.83
CA ASP A 51 -13.06 1.62 -7.87
C ASP A 51 -13.01 3.00 -8.54
N LEU A 52 -11.93 3.32 -9.27
CA LEU A 52 -11.80 4.60 -9.98
C LEU A 52 -12.93 4.86 -11.00
N VAL A 53 -13.46 3.82 -11.63
CA VAL A 53 -14.57 3.94 -12.59
C VAL A 53 -15.93 4.06 -11.92
N SER A 54 -16.11 3.46 -10.73
CA SER A 54 -17.43 3.30 -10.09
C SER A 54 -17.63 4.21 -8.88
N GLN A 55 -16.57 4.72 -8.27
CA GLN A 55 -16.63 5.50 -7.06
C GLN A 55 -17.18 6.90 -7.33
N LYS A 56 -18.09 7.35 -6.45
CA LYS A 56 -18.69 8.69 -6.54
C LYS A 56 -17.64 9.78 -6.36
N ILE A 57 -17.62 10.75 -7.28
CA ILE A 57 -16.80 11.97 -7.16
C ILE A 57 -17.36 12.84 -6.03
N THR A 58 -16.51 13.23 -5.08
CA THR A 58 -16.90 14.02 -3.90
C THR A 58 -16.52 15.51 -4.00
N SER A 59 -15.55 15.86 -4.84
CA SER A 59 -15.07 17.25 -5.05
C SER A 59 -14.51 17.40 -6.46
N VAL A 60 -14.70 18.57 -7.09
CA VAL A 60 -14.20 18.97 -8.42
C VAL A 60 -13.65 20.39 -8.33
#